data_AF-R7CJN2-F1
#
_entry.id   AF-R7CJN2-F1
#
_cell.length_a   1.000
_cell.length_b   1.000
_cell.length_c   1.000
_cell.angle_alpha   90.00
_cell.angle_beta   90.00
_cell.angle_gamma   90.00
#
_symmetry.space_group_name_H-M   'P 1'
#
loop_
_entity.id
_entity.type
_entity.pdbx_description
1 polymer ?
#
loop_
_entity_poly.entity_id
_entity_poly.type
_entity_poly.pdbx_seq_one_letter_code
_entity_poly.pdbx_strand_id
1 'polypeptide(L)'
;MEIKRKCALTNREDRGQMTIEFVVAFPAALIIGLIVINALLFFSECASFDRSFRSLVCTYAPSPSYEQEIGQTCALISESLKNEFSAEHLQVQVTSRGVSGELVTFEGKLDFTPTLFGKGILSGVFGVSFPSLTHTESLVVDVYKPGVLL
;
A
#
# COMPACT_ATOMS: atom_id res chain seq x y z
N MET A 1 -63.49 -2.42 20.82
CA MET A 1 -62.62 -1.26 20.52
C MET A 1 -61.13 -1.52 20.82
N GLU A 2 -60.78 -2.60 21.54
CA GLU A 2 -59.40 -2.93 21.93
C GLU A 2 -58.51 -3.50 20.80
N ILE A 3 -59.12 -4.15 19.80
CA ILE A 3 -58.37 -4.75 18.67
C ILE A 3 -57.66 -3.67 17.82
N LYS A 4 -58.27 -2.47 17.67
CA LYS A 4 -57.65 -1.34 16.96
C LYS A 4 -56.45 -0.74 17.71
N ARG A 5 -56.41 -0.83 19.05
CA ARG A 5 -55.28 -0.32 19.86
C ARG A 5 -54.05 -1.22 19.79
N LYS A 6 -54.23 -2.54 19.78
CA LYS A 6 -53.10 -3.50 19.61
C LYS A 6 -52.42 -3.34 18.25
N CYS A 7 -53.19 -3.27 17.16
CA CYS A 7 -52.64 -3.15 15.80
C CYS A 7 -51.85 -1.84 15.59
N ALA A 8 -52.27 -0.75 16.23
CA ALA A 8 -51.60 0.55 16.16
C ALA A 8 -50.30 0.64 17.00
N LEU A 9 -50.16 -0.20 18.03
CA LEU A 9 -48.94 -0.30 18.83
C LEU A 9 -47.88 -1.17 18.11
N THR A 10 -48.29 -2.31 17.53
CA THR A 10 -47.41 -3.16 16.73
C THR A 10 -46.82 -2.41 15.52
N ASN A 11 -47.64 -1.63 14.81
CA ASN A 11 -47.15 -0.81 13.67
C ASN A 11 -46.19 0.33 14.09
N ARG A 12 -46.18 0.72 15.38
CA ARG A 12 -45.25 1.73 15.92
C ARG A 12 -43.92 1.12 16.37
N GLU A 13 -43.93 -0.12 16.86
CA GLU A 13 -42.70 -0.87 17.16
C GLU A 13 -41.89 -1.12 15.89
N ASP A 14 -42.54 -1.56 14.79
CA ASP A 14 -41.86 -1.82 13.51
C ASP A 14 -41.25 -0.55 12.87
N ARG A 15 -41.91 0.61 13.04
CA ARG A 15 -41.47 1.88 12.41
C ARG A 15 -40.23 2.51 13.03
N GLY A 16 -39.80 2.05 14.20
CA GLY A 16 -38.54 2.45 14.83
C GLY A 16 -37.44 1.39 14.71
N GLN A 17 -37.81 0.11 14.60
CA GLN A 17 -36.87 -1.00 14.60
C GLN A 17 -35.88 -0.95 13.43
N MET A 18 -36.37 -0.70 12.21
CA MET A 18 -35.50 -0.59 11.02
C MET A 18 -34.47 0.55 11.14
N THR A 19 -34.86 1.66 11.78
CA THR A 19 -33.95 2.81 12.00
C THR A 19 -32.90 2.48 13.06
N ILE A 20 -33.25 1.76 14.12
CA ILE A 20 -32.33 1.36 15.18
C ILE A 20 -31.31 0.34 14.64
N GLU A 21 -31.77 -0.64 13.84
CA GLU A 21 -30.90 -1.59 13.16
C GLU A 21 -29.92 -0.88 12.22
N PHE A 22 -30.40 0.11 11.45
CA PHE A 22 -29.52 0.92 10.60
C PHE A 22 -28.49 1.73 11.39
N VAL A 23 -28.89 2.35 12.50
CA VAL A 23 -27.97 3.14 13.35
C VAL A 23 -26.84 2.29 13.93
N VAL A 24 -27.10 1.01 14.21
CA VAL A 24 -26.08 0.07 14.69
C VAL A 24 -25.24 -0.49 13.53
N ALA A 25 -25.87 -0.83 12.40
CA ALA A 25 -25.20 -1.42 11.25
C ALA A 25 -24.35 -0.40 10.46
N PHE A 26 -24.75 0.86 10.42
CA PHE A 26 -24.13 1.90 9.61
C PHE A 26 -22.68 2.20 10.01
N PRO A 27 -22.33 2.40 11.29
CA PRO A 27 -20.93 2.57 11.71
C PRO A 27 -20.06 1.36 11.34
N ALA A 28 -20.58 0.14 11.54
CA ALA A 28 -19.85 -1.08 11.18
C ALA A 28 -19.63 -1.17 9.65
N ALA A 29 -20.65 -0.88 8.86
CA ALA A 29 -20.54 -0.85 7.40
C ALA A 29 -19.55 0.21 6.92
N LEU A 30 -19.51 1.38 7.55
CA LEU A 30 -18.52 2.42 7.24
C LEU A 30 -17.08 1.98 7.54
N ILE A 31 -16.84 1.35 8.70
CA ILE A 31 -15.51 0.83 9.06
C ILE A 31 -15.06 -0.21 8.04
N ILE A 32 -15.93 -1.16 7.68
CA ILE A 32 -15.63 -2.20 6.69
C ILE A 32 -15.33 -1.56 5.34
N GLY A 33 -16.14 -0.60 4.90
CA GLY A 33 -15.92 0.12 3.65
C GLY A 33 -14.56 0.84 3.64
N LEU A 34 -14.18 1.47 4.75
CA LEU A 34 -12.91 2.17 4.87
C LEU A 34 -11.71 1.21 4.86
N ILE A 35 -11.83 0.04 5.49
CA ILE A 35 -10.83 -1.04 5.41
C ILE A 35 -10.67 -1.51 3.96
N VAL A 36 -11.79 -1.81 3.29
CA VAL A 36 -11.77 -2.33 1.91
C VAL A 36 -11.15 -1.32 0.96
N ILE A 37 -11.50 -0.04 1.05
CA ILE A 37 -10.93 1.01 0.18
C ILE A 37 -9.42 1.16 0.42
N ASN A 38 -8.98 1.18 1.68
CA ASN A 38 -7.55 1.27 1.97
C ASN A 38 -6.78 0.03 1.52
N ALA A 39 -7.36 -1.16 1.63
CA ALA A 39 -6.76 -2.39 1.13
C ALA A 39 -6.62 -2.37 -0.40
N LEU A 40 -7.65 -1.93 -1.12
CA LEU A 40 -7.61 -1.82 -2.58
C LEU A 40 -6.57 -0.79 -3.05
N LEU A 41 -6.50 0.38 -2.38
CA LEU A 41 -5.47 1.38 -2.67
C LEU A 41 -4.07 0.78 -2.43
N PHE A 42 -3.85 0.14 -1.28
CA PHE A 42 -2.58 -0.50 -0.98
C PHE A 42 -2.18 -1.53 -2.04
N PHE A 43 -3.10 -2.42 -2.45
CA PHE A 43 -2.79 -3.42 -3.49
C PHE A 43 -2.51 -2.80 -4.86
N SER A 44 -3.20 -1.71 -5.20
CA SER A 44 -2.93 -0.96 -6.43
C SER A 44 -1.50 -0.39 -6.42
N GLU A 45 -1.11 0.25 -5.32
CA GLU A 45 0.24 0.82 -5.16
C GLU A 45 1.31 -0.28 -5.15
N CYS A 46 1.06 -1.42 -4.48
CA CYS A 46 1.98 -2.56 -4.49
C CYS A 46 2.21 -3.10 -5.91
N ALA A 47 1.14 -3.23 -6.71
CA ALA A 47 1.24 -3.71 -8.08
C ALA A 47 1.98 -2.72 -8.99
N SER A 48 1.76 -1.41 -8.80
CA SER A 48 2.52 -0.38 -9.50
C SER A 48 3.98 -0.39 -9.08
N PHE A 49 4.25 -0.55 -7.79
CA PHE A 49 5.59 -0.58 -7.21
C PHE A 49 6.41 -1.76 -7.73
N ASP A 50 5.90 -2.99 -7.69
CA ASP A 50 6.61 -4.19 -8.18
C ASP A 50 6.98 -4.03 -9.67
N ARG A 51 6.07 -3.46 -10.47
CA ARG A 51 6.34 -3.21 -11.88
C ARG A 51 7.44 -2.16 -12.09
N SER A 52 7.34 -1.01 -11.43
CA SER A 52 8.30 0.09 -11.59
C SER A 52 9.67 -0.28 -11.00
N PHE A 53 9.70 -0.93 -9.83
CA PHE A 53 10.93 -1.43 -9.21
C PHE A 53 11.66 -2.40 -10.14
N ARG A 54 10.99 -3.46 -10.62
CA ARG A 54 11.60 -4.42 -11.55
C ARG A 54 12.08 -3.75 -12.83
N SER A 55 11.29 -2.84 -13.39
CA SER A 55 11.68 -2.12 -14.62
C SER A 55 12.94 -1.27 -14.41
N LEU A 56 13.04 -0.53 -13.31
CA LEU A 56 14.19 0.31 -13.00
C LEU A 56 15.42 -0.54 -12.69
N VAL A 57 15.29 -1.60 -11.89
CA VAL A 57 16.40 -2.49 -11.59
C VAL A 57 16.91 -3.16 -12.88
N CYS A 58 16.03 -3.68 -13.74
CA CYS A 58 16.44 -4.25 -15.03
C CYS A 58 17.04 -3.23 -16.00
N THR A 59 16.76 -1.94 -15.85
CA THR A 59 17.32 -0.89 -16.72
C THR A 59 18.70 -0.44 -16.23
N TYR A 60 18.87 -0.27 -14.92
CA TYR A 60 20.07 0.33 -14.36
C TYR A 60 21.10 -0.67 -13.82
N ALA A 61 20.70 -1.91 -13.48
CA ALA A 61 21.59 -2.90 -12.91
C ALA A 61 22.46 -3.69 -13.92
N PRO A 62 22.01 -4.04 -15.15
CA PRO A 62 22.80 -4.90 -16.04
C PRO A 62 24.03 -4.23 -16.68
N SER A 63 24.10 -2.90 -16.69
CA SER A 63 25.22 -2.16 -17.30
C SER A 63 25.48 -0.85 -16.54
N PRO A 64 25.99 -0.89 -15.31
CA PRO A 64 26.47 0.32 -14.67
C PRO A 64 27.57 0.93 -15.54
N SER A 65 27.57 2.26 -15.69
CA SER A 65 28.68 2.93 -16.37
C SER A 65 30.00 2.60 -15.65
N TYR A 66 31.13 2.63 -16.38
CA TYR A 66 32.42 2.12 -15.88
C TYR A 66 32.90 2.78 -14.56
N GLU A 67 32.35 3.95 -14.21
CA GLU A 67 32.62 4.71 -12.99
C GLU A 67 31.50 4.63 -11.93
N GLN A 68 30.39 3.95 -12.23
CA GLN A 68 29.20 3.94 -11.38
C GLN A 68 29.22 2.79 -10.39
N GLU A 69 29.35 3.14 -9.11
CA GLU A 69 29.29 2.20 -8.00
C GLU A 69 27.85 1.70 -7.80
N ILE A 70 27.69 0.46 -7.34
CA ILE A 70 26.38 -0.16 -7.07
C ILE A 70 25.51 0.73 -6.15
N GLY A 71 26.15 1.44 -5.21
CA GLY A 71 25.48 2.41 -4.34
C GLY A 71 24.88 3.61 -5.08
N GLN A 72 25.51 4.08 -6.16
CA GLN A 72 24.99 5.16 -7.00
C GLN A 72 23.78 4.69 -7.83
N THR A 73 23.83 3.48 -8.37
CA THR A 73 22.67 2.85 -9.04
C THR A 73 21.49 2.68 -8.08
N CYS A 74 21.74 2.25 -6.85
CA CYS A 74 20.71 2.15 -5.80
C CYS A 74 20.09 3.53 -5.49
N ALA A 75 20.92 4.58 -5.40
CA ALA A 75 20.44 5.95 -5.16
C ALA A 75 19.54 6.44 -6.30
N LEU A 76 19.92 6.23 -7.57
CA LEU A 76 19.12 6.62 -8.73
C LEU A 76 17.77 5.89 -8.80
N ILE A 77 17.75 4.59 -8.51
CA ILE A 77 16.51 3.81 -8.45
C ILE A 77 15.62 4.32 -7.31
N SER A 78 16.20 4.61 -6.14
CA SER A 78 15.46 5.15 -5.00
C SER A 78 14.85 6.53 -5.28
N GLU A 79 15.58 7.40 -5.97
CA GLU A 79 15.12 8.74 -6.33
C GLU A 79 14.02 8.69 -7.39
N SER A 80 14.19 7.84 -8.40
CA SER A 80 13.19 7.64 -9.46
C SER A 80 11.88 7.12 -8.88
N LEU A 81 11.92 6.10 -8.01
CA LEU A 81 10.73 5.59 -7.33
C LEU A 81 10.12 6.62 -6.39
N LYS A 82 10.94 7.39 -5.65
CA LYS A 82 10.41 8.44 -4.77
C LYS A 82 9.68 9.53 -5.56
N ASN A 83 10.14 9.85 -6.76
CA ASN A 83 9.47 10.81 -7.63
C ASN A 83 8.14 10.26 -8.18
N GLU A 84 8.12 8.98 -8.58
CA GLU A 84 6.90 8.31 -9.06
C GLU A 84 5.85 8.14 -7.94
N PHE A 85 6.28 7.79 -6.73
CA PHE A 85 5.44 7.61 -5.55
C PHE A 85 5.53 8.80 -4.59
N SER A 86 5.25 10.01 -5.10
CA SER A 86 5.35 11.28 -4.34
C SER A 86 4.16 11.59 -3.41
N ALA A 87 3.18 10.69 -3.30
CA ALA A 87 1.98 10.94 -2.49
C ALA A 87 2.30 10.90 -0.98
N GLU A 88 1.70 11.78 -0.18
CA GLU A 88 1.99 11.90 1.26
C GLU A 88 1.75 10.62 2.08
N HIS A 89 0.88 9.74 1.58
CA HIS A 89 0.56 8.46 2.21
C HIS A 89 1.52 7.32 1.86
N LEU A 90 2.54 7.58 1.04
CA LEU A 90 3.47 6.58 0.54
C LEU A 90 4.90 6.99 0.87
N GLN A 91 5.69 6.01 1.31
CA GLN A 91 7.12 6.18 1.51
C GLN A 91 7.84 5.00 0.87
N VAL A 92 8.78 5.30 -0.02
CA VAL A 92 9.59 4.29 -0.71
C VAL A 92 11.03 4.35 -0.21
N GLN A 93 11.62 3.18 0.03
CA GLN A 93 13.03 3.02 0.33
C GLN A 93 13.60 1.89 -0.52
N VAL A 94 14.83 2.06 -1.03
CA VAL A 94 15.53 1.00 -1.77
C VAL A 94 16.88 0.79 -1.13
N THR A 95 17.22 -0.47 -0.88
CA THR A 95 18.52 -0.88 -0.36
C THR A 95 19.17 -1.87 -1.31
N SER A 96 20.49 -1.88 -1.37
CA SER A 96 21.25 -2.86 -2.14
C SER A 96 22.15 -3.65 -1.20
N ARG A 97 22.22 -4.96 -1.43
CA ARG A 97 23.09 -5.88 -0.71
C ARG A 97 23.89 -6.68 -1.73
N GLY A 98 25.21 -6.52 -1.72
CA GLY A 98 26.10 -7.34 -2.52
C GLY A 98 26.08 -8.78 -2.03
N VAL A 99 25.81 -9.73 -2.92
CA VAL A 99 25.98 -11.17 -2.67
C VAL A 99 27.29 -11.58 -3.33
N SER A 100 28.06 -12.44 -2.68
CA SER A 100 29.35 -12.90 -3.20
C SER A 100 29.22 -13.51 -4.61
N GLY A 101 30.01 -13.02 -5.57
CA GLY A 101 30.09 -13.53 -6.94
C GLY A 101 29.31 -12.71 -7.99
N GLU A 102 29.58 -11.40 -8.10
CA GLU A 102 28.98 -10.43 -9.06
C GLU A 102 27.45 -10.22 -8.99
N LEU A 103 26.75 -11.02 -8.20
CA LEU A 103 25.32 -10.90 -7.94
C LEU A 103 25.01 -9.80 -6.91
N VAL A 104 24.13 -8.88 -7.25
CA VAL A 104 23.64 -7.83 -6.36
C VAL A 104 22.15 -8.05 -6.11
N THR A 105 21.77 -8.08 -4.83
CA THR A 105 20.36 -8.09 -4.42
C THR A 105 19.91 -6.65 -4.19
N PHE A 106 18.91 -6.21 -4.94
CA PHE A 106 18.18 -4.97 -4.70
C PHE A 106 16.92 -5.30 -3.91
N GLU A 107 16.64 -4.56 -2.85
CA GLU A 107 15.46 -4.71 -2.00
C GLU A 107 14.71 -3.37 -1.95
N GLY A 108 13.49 -3.37 -2.46
CA GLY A 108 12.58 -2.23 -2.45
C GLY A 108 11.54 -2.39 -1.35
N LYS A 109 11.31 -1.33 -0.57
CA LYS A 109 10.32 -1.27 0.51
C LYS A 109 9.34 -0.13 0.23
N LEU A 110 8.05 -0.44 0.25
CA LEU A 110 6.93 0.48 0.13
C LEU A 110 6.18 0.50 1.46
N ASP A 111 6.17 1.65 2.13
CA ASP A 111 5.39 1.90 3.33
C ASP A 111 4.15 2.74 2.95
N PHE A 112 2.97 2.20 3.24
CA PHE A 112 1.67 2.82 2.98
C PHE A 112 0.98 3.20 4.28
N THR A 113 0.56 4.46 4.36
CA THR A 113 -0.20 4.99 5.49
C THR A 113 -1.68 5.07 5.11
N PRO A 114 -2.58 4.44 5.89
CA PRO A 114 -4.01 4.48 5.61
C PRO A 114 -4.54 5.91 5.52
N THR A 115 -5.51 6.12 4.64
CA THR A 115 -6.08 7.42 4.31
C THR A 115 -7.59 7.46 4.46
N LEU A 116 -8.14 8.66 4.63
CA LEU A 116 -9.58 8.89 4.62
C LEU A 116 -10.03 9.12 3.17
N PHE A 117 -10.28 8.02 2.45
CA PHE A 117 -10.64 8.01 1.02
C PHE A 117 -9.58 8.64 0.10
N GLY A 118 -8.30 8.32 0.31
CA GLY A 118 -7.21 8.87 -0.48
C GLY A 118 -6.78 10.29 -0.08
N LYS A 119 -7.34 10.84 1.00
CA LYS A 119 -6.99 12.16 1.52
C LYS A 119 -6.61 12.12 2.99
N GLY A 120 -5.47 12.70 3.33
CA GLY A 120 -4.97 12.82 4.68
C GLY A 120 -4.61 11.48 5.33
N ILE A 121 -3.96 11.57 6.49
CA ILE A 121 -3.52 10.40 7.27
C ILE A 121 -4.64 9.97 8.21
N LEU A 122 -4.92 8.67 8.26
CA LEU A 122 -5.94 8.07 9.10
C LEU A 122 -5.29 7.06 10.05
N SER A 123 -5.07 7.47 11.30
CA SER A 123 -4.54 6.58 12.34
C SER A 123 -5.63 5.75 13.03
N GLY A 124 -6.88 6.20 12.98
CA GLY A 124 -8.00 5.53 13.65
C GLY A 124 -9.36 6.17 13.37
N VAL A 125 -10.42 5.35 13.32
CA VAL A 125 -11.82 5.81 13.22
C VAL A 125 -12.70 4.89 14.07
N PHE A 126 -13.66 5.45 14.82
CA PHE A 126 -14.62 4.70 15.64
C PHE A 126 -13.98 3.68 16.61
N GLY A 127 -12.79 3.98 17.15
CA GLY A 127 -12.07 3.09 18.07
C GLY A 127 -11.29 1.96 17.39
N VAL A 128 -11.29 1.88 16.06
CA VAL A 128 -10.46 0.96 15.27
C VAL A 128 -9.19 1.67 14.85
N SER A 129 -8.02 1.09 15.13
CA SER A 129 -6.74 1.59 14.67
C SER A 129 -6.42 1.10 13.26
N PHE A 130 -5.79 1.97 12.48
CA PHE A 130 -5.36 1.67 11.11
C PHE A 130 -3.84 1.77 11.06
N PRO A 131 -3.11 0.65 11.22
CA PRO A 131 -1.65 0.66 11.19
C PRO A 131 -1.13 0.89 9.75
N SER A 132 0.07 1.45 9.64
CA SER A 132 0.78 1.50 8.36
C SER A 132 1.08 0.10 7.85
N LEU A 133 0.93 -0.09 6.54
CA LEU A 133 1.18 -1.34 5.84
C LEU A 133 2.52 -1.26 5.12
N THR A 134 3.29 -2.34 5.14
CA THR A 134 4.60 -2.40 4.50
C THR A 134 4.60 -3.53 3.47
N HIS A 135 5.08 -3.24 2.26
CA HIS A 135 5.40 -4.22 1.24
C HIS A 135 6.90 -4.19 0.96
N THR A 136 7.52 -5.36 0.87
CA THR A 136 8.93 -5.51 0.49
C THR A 136 9.05 -6.43 -0.71
N GLU A 137 9.87 -6.03 -1.68
CA GLU A 137 10.22 -6.83 -2.86
C GLU A 137 11.74 -6.91 -3.00
N SER A 138 12.27 -8.04 -3.45
CA SER A 138 13.70 -8.24 -3.66
C SER A 138 13.99 -8.86 -5.02
N LEU A 139 14.99 -8.32 -5.72
CA LEU A 139 15.45 -8.82 -7.01
C LEU A 139 16.98 -9.00 -7.01
N VAL A 140 17.44 -10.17 -7.42
CA VAL A 140 18.87 -10.45 -7.59
C VAL A 140 19.23 -10.27 -9.05
N VAL A 141 20.26 -9.46 -9.33
CA VAL A 141 20.75 -9.19 -10.68
C VAL A 141 22.25 -9.44 -10.74
N ASP A 142 22.69 -10.06 -11.83
CA ASP A 142 24.10 -10.17 -12.17
C ASP A 142 24.60 -8.87 -12.79
N VAL A 143 25.56 -8.21 -12.13
CA VAL A 143 26.07 -6.91 -12.55
C VAL A 143 27.30 -7.13 -13.41
N TYR A 144 27.06 -7.56 -14.65
CA TYR A 144 28.14 -7.79 -15.62
C TYR A 144 28.86 -6.47 -15.95
N LYS A 145 30.19 -6.45 -15.80
CA LYS A 145 31.05 -5.36 -16.26
C LYS A 145 31.62 -5.70 -17.64
N PRO A 146 31.21 -5.01 -18.73
CA PRO A 146 31.78 -5.26 -20.05
C PRO A 146 33.29 -4.95 -20.05
N GLY A 147 34.10 -5.99 -20.25
CA GLY A 147 35.57 -5.91 -20.22
C GLY A 147 36.24 -6.90 -19.27
N VAL A 148 35.48 -7.56 -18.39
CA VAL A 148 35.95 -8.69 -17.57
C VAL A 148 35.57 -9.98 -18.29
N LEU A 149 36.53 -10.59 -18.97
CA LEU A 149 36.40 -11.97 -19.44
C LEU A 149 36.86 -12.87 -18.30
N LEU A 150 35.95 -13.72 -17.79
CA LEU A 150 36.30 -14.84 -16.90
C LEU A 150 37.20 -15.86 -17.64
#